data_AF-A0A4Y2DFR8-F1
#
_entry.id   AF-A0A4Y2DFR8-F1
#
_cell.length_a   1.000
_cell.length_b   1.000
_cell.length_c   1.000
_cell.angle_alpha   90.00
_cell.angle_beta   90.00
_cell.angle_gamma   90.00
#
_symmetry.space_group_name_H-M   'P 1'
#
loop_
_entity.id
_entity.type
_entity.pdbx_description
1 polymer ?
#
loop_
_entity_poly.entity_id
_entity_poly.type
_entity_poly.pdbx_seq_one_letter_code
_entity_poly.pdbx_strand_id
1 'polypeptide(L)'
;MASERKRLNLKKKDVLEVAEKGKLSVRSLAERFHVGKTQISELLKDKEGIRKMWVLNSNKNFKKMKFRKTETSEIDEVLMKWFRSARA
;
A
#
# COMPACT_ATOMS: atom_id res chain seq x y z
N MET A 1 6.89 -7.62 -22.08
CA MET A 1 7.35 -7.66 -20.68
C MET A 1 6.36 -6.88 -19.83
N ALA A 2 5.43 -7.56 -19.17
CA ALA A 2 4.49 -6.90 -18.26
C ALA A 2 5.28 -6.39 -17.04
N SER A 3 5.26 -5.08 -16.80
CA SER A 3 5.82 -4.49 -15.60
C SER A 3 5.13 -5.12 -14.39
N GLU A 4 5.86 -5.98 -13.67
CA GLU A 4 5.48 -6.53 -12.37
C GLU A 4 5.12 -5.36 -11.45
N ARG A 5 3.82 -5.16 -11.23
CA ARG A 5 3.31 -4.00 -10.50
C ARG A 5 3.76 -4.09 -9.05
N LYS A 6 4.77 -3.29 -8.68
CA LYS A 6 5.24 -3.10 -7.31
C LYS A 6 4.07 -2.73 -6.40
N ARG A 7 3.65 -3.68 -5.56
CA ARG A 7 2.68 -3.47 -4.48
C ARG A 7 3.21 -2.33 -3.59
N LEU A 8 2.45 -1.24 -3.46
CA LEU A 8 2.80 -0.13 -2.59
C LEU A 8 2.63 -0.59 -1.13
N ASN A 9 3.74 -0.90 -0.46
CA ASN A 9 3.75 -1.21 0.98
C ASN A 9 3.27 0.01 1.79
N LEU A 10 2.45 -0.20 2.83
CA LEU A 10 1.95 0.85 3.74
C LEU A 10 3.06 1.83 4.18
N LYS A 11 4.26 1.29 4.41
CA LYS A 11 5.47 2.05 4.78
C LYS A 11 5.76 3.27 3.89
N LYS A 12 5.41 3.24 2.59
CA LYS A 12 5.66 4.35 1.66
C LYS A 12 4.73 5.55 1.91
N LYS A 13 3.48 5.31 2.34
CA LYS A 13 2.51 6.37 2.64
C LYS A 13 2.91 7.09 3.93
N ASP A 14 3.34 6.34 4.93
CA ASP A 14 3.77 6.89 6.21
C ASP A 14 4.99 7.80 6.05
N VAL A 15 5.92 7.45 5.16
CA VAL A 15 7.05 8.32 4.79
C VAL A 15 6.57 9.65 4.18
N LEU A 16 5.59 9.59 3.27
CA LEU A 16 5.06 10.77 2.58
C LEU A 16 4.29 11.69 3.55
N GLU A 17 3.44 11.13 4.40
CA GLU A 17 2.69 11.90 5.40
C GLU A 17 3.61 12.57 6.43
N VAL A 18 4.66 11.88 6.85
CA VAL A 18 5.66 12.40 7.79
C VAL A 18 6.53 13.47 7.14
N ALA A 19 6.88 13.31 5.85
CA ALA A 19 7.57 14.34 5.08
C ALA A 19 6.73 15.62 4.95
N GLU A 20 5.42 15.50 4.70
CA GLU A 20 4.51 16.64 4.58
C GLU A 20 4.26 17.35 5.91
N LYS A 21 4.03 16.60 6.99
CA LYS A 21 3.74 17.17 8.32
C LYS A 21 4.94 17.87 8.95
N GLY A 22 6.15 17.35 8.72
CA GLY A 22 7.35 17.80 9.44
C GLY A 22 8.35 18.63 8.63
N LYS A 23 8.15 18.82 7.31
CA LYS A 23 9.20 19.33 6.39
C LYS A 23 10.58 18.69 6.66
N LEU A 24 10.59 17.39 6.94
CA LEU A 24 11.80 16.70 7.35
C LEU A 24 12.75 16.52 6.15
N SER A 25 14.04 16.63 6.43
CA SER A 25 15.06 16.39 5.40
C SER A 25 15.04 14.92 4.95
N VAL A 26 15.51 14.67 3.72
CA VAL A 26 15.67 13.31 3.16
C VAL A 26 16.51 12.42 4.08
N ARG A 27 17.49 13.01 4.77
CA ARG A 27 18.35 12.30 5.72
C ARG A 27 17.57 11.86 6.96
N SER A 28 16.80 12.76 7.56
CA SER A 28 15.99 12.49 8.75
C SER A 28 14.93 11.42 8.47
N LEU A 29 14.34 11.43 7.27
CA LEU A 29 13.42 10.40 6.83
C LEU A 29 14.12 9.04 6.62
N ALA A 30 15.32 9.03 6.05
CA ALA A 30 16.07 7.81 5.80
C ALA A 30 16.45 7.10 7.11
N GLU A 31 16.89 7.87 8.10
CA GLU A 31 17.21 7.39 9.44
C GLU A 31 15.94 6.88 10.17
N ARG A 32 14.84 7.64 10.15
CA ARG A 32 13.59 7.28 10.86
C ARG A 32 12.92 6.02 10.33
N PHE A 33 12.99 5.79 9.02
CA PHE A 33 12.35 4.64 8.38
C PHE A 33 13.33 3.49 8.13
N HIS A 34 14.61 3.66 8.44
CA HIS A 34 15.70 2.73 8.12
C HIS A 34 15.71 2.35 6.61
N VAL A 35 15.60 3.37 5.76
CA VAL A 35 15.52 3.23 4.29
C VAL A 35 16.68 4.00 3.65
N GLY A 36 17.20 3.52 2.52
CA GLY A 36 18.27 4.21 1.80
C GLY A 36 17.84 5.61 1.32
N LYS A 37 18.75 6.59 1.38
CA LYS A 37 18.50 7.98 0.95
C LYS A 37 17.98 8.08 -0.48
N THR A 38 18.51 7.25 -1.38
CA THR A 38 18.11 7.18 -2.80
C THR A 38 16.66 6.74 -2.95
N GLN A 39 16.18 5.81 -2.13
CA GLN A 39 14.80 5.34 -2.18
C GLN A 39 13.85 6.45 -1.71
N ILE A 40 14.25 7.25 -0.71
CA ILE A 40 13.44 8.38 -0.25
C ILE A 40 13.42 9.52 -1.27
N SER A 41 14.56 9.82 -1.92
CA SER A 41 14.58 10.85 -2.96
C SER A 41 13.76 10.46 -4.18
N GLU A 42 13.79 9.19 -4.59
CA GLU A 42 12.90 8.64 -5.63
C GLU A 42 11.42 8.73 -5.22
N LEU A 43 11.08 8.36 -3.98
CA LEU A 43 9.72 8.46 -3.46
C LEU A 43 9.19 9.89 -3.44
N LEU A 44 10.04 10.87 -3.10
CA LEU A 44 9.67 12.28 -3.09
C LEU A 44 9.47 12.84 -4.51
N LYS A 45 10.26 12.37 -5.50
CA LYS A 45 10.06 12.71 -6.92
C LYS A 45 8.73 12.16 -7.44
N ASP A 46 8.37 10.94 -7.06
CA ASP A 46 7.12 10.27 -7.46
C ASP A 46 5.92 10.55 -6.54
N LYS A 47 6.02 11.55 -5.66
CA LYS A 47 4.99 11.90 -4.66
C LYS A 47 3.58 11.98 -5.26
N GLU A 48 3.43 12.70 -6.37
CA GLU A 48 2.12 12.91 -7.00
C GLU A 48 1.55 11.65 -7.66
N GLY A 49 2.41 10.82 -8.26
CA GLY A 49 2.00 9.54 -8.83
C GLY A 49 1.50 8.57 -7.76
N ILE A 50 2.22 8.52 -6.62
CA ILE A 50 1.84 7.72 -5.45
C ILE A 50 0.51 8.23 -4.88
N ARG A 51 0.33 9.55 -4.76
CA ARG A 51 -0.90 10.16 -4.26
C ARG A 51 -2.11 9.87 -5.15
N LYS A 52 -1.98 10.02 -6.48
CA LYS A 52 -3.04 9.69 -7.45
C LYS A 52 -3.42 8.21 -7.41
N MET A 53 -2.43 7.31 -7.39
CA MET A 53 -2.65 5.87 -7.24
C MET A 53 -3.39 5.55 -5.94
N TRP A 54 -3.05 6.21 -4.83
CA TRP A 54 -3.73 6.03 -3.55
C TRP A 54 -5.16 6.55 -3.54
N VAL A 55 -5.43 7.71 -4.13
CA VAL A 55 -6.80 8.26 -4.26
C VAL A 55 -7.66 7.31 -5.10
N LEU A 56 -7.12 6.80 -6.22
CA LEU A 56 -7.79 5.76 -7.02
C LEU A 56 -8.04 4.47 -6.21
N ASN A 57 -7.06 4.04 -5.40
CA ASN A 57 -7.14 2.82 -4.62
C ASN A 57 -8.02 2.95 -3.34
N SER A 58 -8.26 4.17 -2.87
CA SER A 58 -9.11 4.47 -1.70
C SER A 58 -10.61 4.38 -2.03
N ASN A 59 -10.95 4.41 -3.31
CA ASN A 59 -12.31 4.14 -3.76
C ASN A 59 -12.66 2.66 -3.41
N LYS A 60 -13.72 2.45 -2.60
CA LYS A 60 -14.16 1.13 -2.14
C LYS A 60 -14.40 0.15 -3.31
N ASN A 61 -14.72 0.66 -4.49
CA ASN A 61 -14.91 -0.13 -5.70
C ASN A 61 -13.63 -0.80 -6.23
N PHE A 62 -12.44 -0.25 -5.91
CA PHE A 62 -11.13 -0.83 -6.25
C PHE A 62 -10.51 -1.66 -5.10
N LYS A 63 -11.07 -1.65 -3.87
CA LYS A 63 -10.73 -2.68 -2.86
C LYS A 63 -11.13 -4.09 -3.32
N LYS A 64 -12.04 -4.18 -4.30
CA LYS A 64 -12.38 -5.40 -5.04
C LYS A 64 -11.40 -5.71 -6.18
N MET A 65 -10.31 -4.93 -6.37
CA MET A 65 -9.34 -5.18 -7.43
C MET A 65 -8.48 -6.40 -7.07
N LYS A 66 -9.10 -7.55 -7.35
CA LYS A 66 -8.55 -8.87 -7.55
C LYS A 66 -7.72 -9.38 -6.37
N PHE A 67 -8.43 -9.86 -5.33
CA PHE A 67 -8.01 -11.16 -4.79
C PHE A 67 -7.77 -12.07 -6.01
N ARG A 68 -6.60 -12.71 -6.10
CA ARG A 68 -6.45 -13.77 -7.09
C ARG A 68 -7.59 -14.73 -6.80
N LYS A 69 -8.52 -14.88 -7.74
CA LYS A 69 -9.43 -16.02 -7.72
C LYS A 69 -8.56 -17.23 -8.00
N THR A 70 -7.92 -17.76 -6.98
CA THR A 70 -7.44 -19.13 -6.97
C THR A 70 -8.67 -20.04 -6.99
N GLU A 71 -8.53 -21.27 -7.49
CA GLU A 71 -9.62 -22.25 -7.50
C GLU A 71 -10.25 -22.44 -6.09
N THR A 72 -9.47 -22.17 -5.03
CA THR A 72 -9.89 -22.23 -3.62
C THR A 72 -10.63 -20.98 -3.11
N SER A 73 -10.78 -19.93 -3.92
CA SER A 73 -11.35 -18.65 -3.46
C SER A 73 -12.80 -18.78 -2.97
N GLU A 74 -13.56 -19.73 -3.52
CA GLU A 74 -14.92 -20.04 -3.09
C GLU A 74 -14.95 -20.73 -1.71
N ILE A 75 -13.96 -21.60 -1.44
CA ILE A 75 -13.80 -22.27 -0.14
C ILE A 75 -13.44 -21.23 0.94
N ASP A 76 -12.54 -20.30 0.63
CA ASP A 76 -12.14 -19.24 1.56
C ASP A 76 -13.34 -18.34 1.94
N GLU A 77 -14.22 -18.03 0.99
CA GLU A 77 -15.44 -17.27 1.26
C GLU A 77 -16.41 -18.03 2.17
N VAL A 78 -16.64 -19.32 1.91
CA VAL A 78 -17.50 -20.17 2.73
C VAL A 78 -16.94 -20.35 4.13
N LEU A 79 -15.63 -20.59 4.26
CA LEU A 79 -14.93 -20.74 5.53
C LEU A 79 -15.04 -19.46 6.38
N MET A 80 -14.84 -18.29 5.76
CA MET A 80 -14.95 -17.01 6.46
C MET A 80 -16.38 -16.71 6.90
N LYS A 81 -17.39 -17.14 6.13
CA LYS A 81 -18.79 -17.04 6.52
C LYS A 81 -19.09 -17.92 7.72
N TRP A 82 -18.66 -19.19 7.69
CA TRP A 82 -18.82 -20.11 8.81
C TRP A 82 -18.12 -19.60 10.08
N PHE A 83 -16.85 -19.18 9.98
CA PHE A 83 -16.08 -18.70 11.13
C PHE A 83 -16.75 -17.50 11.81
N ARG A 84 -17.31 -16.57 11.04
CA ARG A 84 -18.04 -15.42 11.59
C ARG A 84 -19.33 -15.83 12.29
N SER A 85 -20.06 -16.79 11.73
CA SER A 85 -21.29 -17.30 12.33
C SER A 85 -21.03 -18.15 13.58
N ALA A 86 -19.92 -18.90 13.63
CA ALA A 86 -19.56 -19.74 14.77
C ALA A 86 -18.92 -18.97 15.94
N ARG A 87 -18.43 -17.76 15.67
CA ARG A 87 -17.80 -16.87 16.66
C ARG A 87 -18.78 -15.81 17.21
N ALA A 88 -19.92 -15.61 16.57
CA ALA A 88 -21.02 -14.81 17.09
C ALA A 88 -21.75 -15.57 18.20
#